data_AF-A0A194PUP1-F1
#
_entry.id   AF-A0A194PUP1-F1
#
_cell.length_a   1.000
_cell.length_b   1.000
_cell.length_c   1.000
_cell.angle_alpha   90.00
_cell.angle_beta   90.00
_cell.angle_gamma   90.00
#
_symmetry.space_group_name_H-M   'P 1'
#
loop_
_entity.id
_entity.type
_entity.pdbx_description
1 polymer ?
#
loop_
_entity_poly.entity_id
_entity_poly.type
_entity_poly.pdbx_seq_one_letter_code
_entity_poly.pdbx_strand_id
1 'polypeptide(L)'
;MSEKVFVYGTLKKNEPNHYWLTDRKNGVSKFIGNGETCQKYPLIIGTKYNIPFVLYKPGVGHHVQGEVYEVDEKMMSNLDILEDHPNYYIREIDNVDIKKPNNESTIDDFNNDVKAK
;
A
#
# COMPACT_ATOMS: atom_id res chain seq x y z
N MET A 1 -3.96 -18.94 1.88
CA MET A 1 -2.91 -18.27 1.09
C MET A 1 -2.57 -16.95 1.77
N SER A 2 -1.35 -16.42 1.62
CA SER A 2 -1.02 -15.06 2.08
C SER A 2 -0.80 -14.15 0.88
N GLU A 3 -1.31 -12.93 0.97
CA GLU A 3 -1.25 -11.93 -0.09
C GLU A 3 -0.54 -10.67 0.41
N LYS A 4 0.01 -9.87 -0.50
CA LYS A 4 0.62 -8.58 -0.15
C LYS A 4 -0.32 -7.44 -0.52
N VAL A 5 -0.52 -6.52 0.41
CA VAL A 5 -1.32 -5.30 0.22
C VAL A 5 -0.42 -4.09 0.41
N PHE A 6 -0.56 -3.13 -0.51
CA PHE A 6 0.05 -1.81 -0.40
C PHE A 6 -1.00 -0.79 0.07
N VAL A 7 -0.74 -0.12 1.18
CA VAL A 7 -1.62 0.92 1.74
C VAL A 7 -0.94 2.30 1.65
N TYR A 8 -1.67 3.28 1.13
CA TYR A 8 -1.16 4.64 0.92
C TYR A 8 -1.95 5.72 1.67
N GLY A 9 -3.08 5.37 2.27
CA GLY A 9 -4.02 6.29 2.92
C GLY A 9 -4.20 6.00 4.41
N THR A 10 -5.46 6.02 4.86
CA THR A 10 -5.86 6.00 6.28
C THR A 10 -5.55 4.69 7.01
N LEU A 11 -5.10 3.65 6.30
CA LEU A 11 -4.67 2.37 6.86
C LEU A 11 -3.19 2.35 7.30
N LYS A 12 -2.40 3.36 6.92
CA LYS A 12 -0.97 3.45 7.30
C LYS A 12 -0.78 3.57 8.82
N LYS A 13 0.42 3.26 9.32
CA LYS A 13 0.76 3.49 10.73
C LYS A 13 0.47 4.93 11.14
N ASN A 14 -0.10 5.07 12.33
CA ASN A 14 -0.53 6.34 12.93
C ASN A 14 -1.71 7.04 12.24
N GLU A 15 -2.35 6.40 11.26
CA GLU A 15 -3.59 6.90 10.65
C GLU A 15 -4.84 6.28 11.31
N PRO A 16 -6.02 6.92 11.18
CA PRO A 16 -7.22 6.53 11.93
C PRO A 16 -7.69 5.08 11.73
N ASN A 17 -7.48 4.50 10.54
CA ASN A 17 -7.95 3.14 10.23
C ASN A 17 -6.86 2.07 10.46
N HIS A 18 -5.68 2.43 10.96
CA HIS A 18 -4.59 1.47 11.17
C HIS A 18 -4.97 0.28 12.06
N TYR A 19 -5.89 0.50 13.01
CA TYR A 19 -6.36 -0.55 13.92
C TYR A 19 -6.92 -1.77 13.19
N TRP A 20 -7.47 -1.60 11.98
CA TRP A 20 -8.00 -2.70 11.17
C TRP A 20 -6.94 -3.76 10.86
N LEU A 21 -5.71 -3.34 10.55
CA LEU A 21 -4.60 -4.23 10.26
C LEU A 21 -4.06 -4.91 11.53
N THR A 22 -4.21 -4.28 12.69
CA THR A 22 -3.67 -4.80 13.96
C THR A 22 -4.64 -5.67 14.75
N ASP A 23 -5.95 -5.51 14.55
CA ASP A 23 -6.96 -6.30 15.25
C ASP A 23 -7.05 -7.72 14.65
N ARG A 24 -6.67 -8.71 15.47
CA ARG A 24 -6.70 -10.13 15.09
C ARG A 24 -8.10 -10.65 14.77
N LYS A 25 -9.16 -9.94 15.18
CA LYS A 25 -10.54 -10.28 14.79
C LYS A 25 -10.74 -10.13 13.29
N ASN A 26 -10.04 -9.18 12.66
CA ASN A 26 -10.12 -8.92 11.23
C ASN A 26 -9.25 -9.87 10.40
N GLY A 27 -8.32 -10.59 11.03
CA GLY A 27 -7.41 -11.52 10.37
C GLY A 27 -5.98 -11.31 10.84
N VAL A 28 -5.02 -11.81 10.08
CA VAL A 28 -3.59 -11.64 10.36
C VAL A 28 -2.99 -10.68 9.34
N SER A 29 -2.25 -9.68 9.84
CA SER A 29 -1.37 -8.86 9.01
C SER A 29 0.05 -8.85 9.58
N LYS A 30 1.02 -8.69 8.69
CA LYS A 30 2.44 -8.56 9.02
C LYS A 30 3.03 -7.42 8.19
N PHE A 31 3.55 -6.41 8.87
CA PHE A 31 4.27 -5.32 8.20
C PHE A 31 5.55 -5.86 7.54
N ILE A 32 5.72 -5.56 6.24
CA ILE A 32 6.90 -5.97 5.46
C ILE A 32 7.88 -4.81 5.33
N GLY A 33 7.39 -3.59 5.07
CA GLY A 33 8.24 -2.41 4.91
C GLY A 33 7.50 -1.22 4.33
N ASN A 34 8.20 -0.09 4.25
CA ASN A 34 7.73 1.05 3.47
C ASN A 34 7.93 0.76 1.98
N GLY A 35 7.09 1.29 1.11
CA GLY A 35 7.23 1.13 -0.32
C GLY A 35 6.74 2.34 -1.10
N GLU A 36 7.01 2.33 -2.40
CA GLU A 36 6.45 3.28 -3.35
C GLU A 36 6.06 2.62 -4.66
N THR A 37 5.01 3.12 -5.31
CA THR A 37 4.56 2.58 -6.60
C THR A 37 5.64 2.79 -7.67
N CYS A 38 5.93 1.75 -8.46
CA CYS A 38 6.88 1.88 -9.57
C CYS A 38 6.35 2.84 -10.64
N GLN A 39 5.02 2.84 -10.84
CA GLN A 39 4.35 3.79 -11.72
C GLN A 39 3.92 5.06 -10.96
N LYS A 40 3.75 6.15 -11.70
CA LYS A 40 3.25 7.42 -11.17
C LYS A 40 1.73 7.40 -11.23
N TYR A 41 1.11 7.85 -10.15
CA TYR A 41 -0.33 8.07 -10.10
C TYR A 41 -0.67 9.46 -9.57
N PRO A 42 -1.78 10.06 -10.04
CA PRO A 42 -2.36 11.22 -9.39
C PRO A 42 -2.95 10.80 -8.04
N LEU A 43 -2.32 11.24 -6.95
CA LEU A 43 -2.89 11.20 -5.61
C LEU A 43 -3.59 12.54 -5.36
N ILE A 44 -4.89 12.51 -5.16
CA ILE A 44 -5.70 13.71 -4.87
C ILE A 44 -6.32 13.60 -3.49
N ILE A 45 -6.51 14.74 -2.83
CA ILE A 45 -7.34 14.83 -1.63
C ILE A 45 -8.73 15.25 -2.09
N GLY A 46 -9.70 14.35 -1.97
CA GLY A 46 -11.07 14.55 -2.41
C GLY A 46 -12.06 14.59 -1.25
N THR A 47 -13.28 15.06 -1.54
CA THR A 47 -14.44 15.13 -0.63
C THR A 47 -14.29 16.11 0.54
N LYS A 48 -15.39 16.34 1.27
CA LYS A 48 -15.42 17.17 2.50
C LYS A 48 -14.63 16.57 3.67
N TYR A 49 -14.22 15.31 3.57
CA TYR A 49 -13.52 14.57 4.62
C TYR A 49 -12.01 14.46 4.37
N ASN A 50 -11.48 15.13 3.34
CA ASN A 50 -10.06 15.11 2.96
C ASN A 50 -9.51 13.69 2.78
N ILE A 51 -10.28 12.83 2.12
CA ILE A 51 -9.91 11.43 1.89
C ILE A 51 -8.90 11.38 0.72
N PRO A 52 -7.76 10.70 0.87
CA PRO A 52 -6.80 10.52 -0.21
C PRO A 52 -7.29 9.48 -1.22
N PHE A 53 -7.31 9.83 -2.51
CA PHE A 53 -7.64 8.92 -3.61
C PHE A 53 -6.49 8.82 -4.60
N VAL A 54 -6.07 7.59 -4.90
CA VAL A 54 -5.24 7.31 -6.07
C VAL A 54 -6.16 7.12 -7.26
N LEU A 55 -6.04 7.98 -8.27
CA LEU A 55 -6.75 7.80 -9.53
C LEU A 55 -5.96 6.86 -10.43
N TYR A 56 -6.64 5.88 -11.02
CA TYR A 56 -6.02 4.95 -11.98
C TYR A 56 -5.73 5.66 -13.32
N LYS A 57 -4.62 6.40 -13.33
CA LYS A 57 -4.07 7.09 -14.51
C LYS A 57 -2.55 6.91 -14.52
N PRO A 58 -2.06 5.72 -14.89
CA PRO A 58 -0.64 5.41 -14.84
C PRO A 58 0.19 6.39 -15.68
N GLY A 59 1.34 6.79 -15.15
CA GLY A 59 2.30 7.69 -15.80
C GLY A 59 2.10 9.17 -15.49
N VAL A 60 1.05 9.53 -14.75
CA VAL A 60 0.73 10.91 -14.37
C VAL A 60 0.86 11.09 -12.86
N GLY A 61 1.27 12.26 -12.38
CA GLY A 61 1.40 12.54 -10.95
C GLY A 61 2.75 12.08 -10.39
N HIS A 62 2.74 11.35 -9.28
CA HIS A 62 3.94 11.02 -8.51
C HIS A 62 3.98 9.53 -8.14
N HIS A 63 5.16 9.03 -7.76
CA HIS A 63 5.27 7.73 -7.10
C HIS A 63 4.58 7.83 -5.75
N VAL A 64 3.55 7.01 -5.54
CA VAL A 64 2.74 7.04 -4.33
C VAL A 64 3.49 6.30 -3.25
N GLN A 65 3.72 6.96 -2.11
CA GLN A 65 4.42 6.35 -0.97
C GLN A 65 3.42 5.70 -0.02
N GLY A 66 3.78 4.54 0.49
CA GLY A 66 2.92 3.77 1.37
C GLY A 66 3.66 2.69 2.13
N GLU A 67 2.89 1.73 2.63
CA GLU A 67 3.36 0.64 3.45
C GLU A 67 2.88 -0.69 2.87
N VAL A 68 3.72 -1.71 2.92
CA VAL A 68 3.40 -3.06 2.44
C VAL A 68 3.17 -3.99 3.62
N TYR A 69 2.04 -4.70 3.58
CA TYR A 69 1.65 -5.71 4.55
C TYR A 69 1.45 -7.05 3.85
N GLU A 70 1.87 -8.13 4.49
CA GLU A 70 1.43 -9.47 4.16
C GLU A 70 0.18 -9.79 5.00
N VAL A 71 -0.90 -10.21 4.36
CA VAL A 71 -2.20 -10.43 4.98
C VAL A 71 -2.75 -11.82 4.65
N ASP A 72 -3.57 -12.38 5.52
CA ASP A 72 -4.35 -13.57 5.22
C ASP A 72 -5.63 -13.25 4.42
N GLU A 73 -6.25 -14.28 3.85
CA GLU A 73 -7.49 -14.15 3.06
C GLU A 73 -8.63 -13.48 3.85
N LYS A 74 -8.68 -13.70 5.16
CA LYS A 74 -9.69 -13.11 6.04
C LYS A 74 -9.49 -11.59 6.17
N MET A 75 -8.26 -11.16 6.43
CA MET A 75 -7.90 -9.74 6.48
C MET A 75 -8.17 -9.07 5.13
N MET A 76 -7.74 -9.71 4.04
CA MET A 76 -7.96 -9.22 2.68
C MET A 76 -9.46 -9.00 2.39
N SER A 77 -10.32 -9.97 2.74
CA SER A 77 -11.77 -9.86 2.56
C SER A 77 -12.40 -8.74 3.40
N ASN A 78 -11.91 -8.52 4.63
CA ASN A 78 -12.40 -7.45 5.49
C ASN A 78 -11.97 -6.07 4.98
N LEU A 79 -10.78 -5.95 4.38
CA LEU A 79 -10.34 -4.71 3.74
C LEU A 79 -11.22 -4.34 2.55
N ASP A 80 -11.66 -5.30 1.75
CA ASP A 80 -12.62 -5.02 0.66
C ASP A 80 -13.94 -4.46 1.16
N ILE A 81 -14.46 -5.00 2.26
CA ILE A 81 -15.71 -4.53 2.87
C ILE A 81 -15.53 -3.11 3.41
N LEU A 82 -14.38 -2.83 4.05
CA LEU A 82 -14.07 -1.51 4.59
C LEU A 82 -13.99 -0.44 3.50
N GLU A 83 -13.34 -0.77 2.38
CA GLU A 83 -13.13 0.14 1.24
C GLU A 83 -14.31 0.15 0.26
N ASP A 84 -15.42 -0.53 0.60
CA ASP A 84 -16.63 -0.67 -0.23
C ASP A 84 -16.30 -1.08 -1.68
N HIS A 85 -15.44 -2.09 -1.83
CA HIS A 85 -15.07 -2.65 -3.12
C HIS A 85 -16.25 -3.41 -3.75
N PRO A 86 -16.58 -3.22 -5.04
CA PRO A 86 -15.92 -2.37 -6.05
C PRO A 86 -16.56 -0.97 -6.26
N ASN A 87 -17.45 -0.53 -5.37
CA ASN A 87 -18.23 0.69 -5.55
C ASN A 87 -17.41 1.97 -5.31
N TYR A 88 -16.65 2.01 -4.22
CA TYR A 88 -15.90 3.20 -3.80
C TYR A 88 -14.41 3.09 -4.14
N TYR A 89 -13.81 1.91 -3.95
CA TYR A 89 -12.47 1.58 -4.43
C TYR A 89 -12.44 0.29 -5.22
N ILE A 90 -11.56 0.22 -6.21
CA ILE A 90 -11.28 -1.01 -6.97
C ILE A 90 -9.91 -1.52 -6.53
N ARG A 91 -9.86 -2.77 -6.07
CA ARG A 91 -8.60 -3.45 -5.79
C ARG A 91 -7.89 -3.75 -7.11
N GLU A 92 -6.67 -3.26 -7.25
CA GLU A 92 -5.83 -3.45 -8.42
C GLU A 92 -4.47 -4.04 -8.02
N ILE A 93 -3.89 -4.83 -8.93
CA ILE A 93 -2.55 -5.38 -8.76
C ILE A 93 -1.54 -4.43 -9.41
N ASP A 94 -0.49 -4.06 -8.68
CA ASP A 94 0.56 -3.18 -9.19
C ASP A 94 1.92 -3.52 -8.57
N ASN A 95 2.99 -3.03 -9.21
CA ASN A 95 4.35 -3.13 -8.68
C ASN A 95 4.63 -2.04 -7.67
N VAL A 96 5.25 -2.46 -6.57
CA VAL A 96 5.70 -1.59 -5.49
C VAL A 96 7.14 -1.90 -5.17
N ASP A 97 7.98 -0.88 -5.20
CA ASP A 97 9.35 -0.95 -4.72
C ASP A 97 9.35 -0.85 -3.20
N ILE A 98 9.67 -1.97 -2.53
CA ILE A 98 9.81 -2.00 -1.08
C ILE A 98 11.16 -1.38 -0.71
N LYS A 99 11.14 -0.28 0.03
CA LYS A 99 12.33 0.36 0.56
C LYS A 99 12.98 -0.59 1.54
N LYS A 100 14.25 -0.93 1.30
CA LYS A 100 15.06 -1.65 2.28
C LYS A 100 15.03 -0.84 3.59
N PRO A 101 14.93 -1.49 4.76
CA PRO A 101 15.13 -0.78 6.01
C PRO A 101 16.50 -0.11 5.92
N ASN A 102 16.53 1.22 6.08
CA ASN A 102 17.77 1.96 6.24
C ASN A 102 18.40 1.44 7.54
N ASN A 103 19.23 0.40 7.45
CA ASN A 103 20.41 0.37 8.30
C ASN A 103 21.18 1.62 7.89
N GLU A 104 21.45 2.48 8.87
CA GLU A 104 22.23 3.70 8.68
C GLU A 104 23.40 3.45 7.73
N SER A 105 23.57 4.40 6.82
CA SER A 105 24.58 4.45 5.77
C SER A 105 25.90 3.73 6.10
N THR A 106 26.18 2.66 5.36
CA THR A 106 27.53 2.44 4.84
C THR A 106 27.41 1.99 3.39
N ILE A 107 28.02 2.85 2.56
CA ILE A 107 28.39 2.72 1.15
C ILE A 107 28.67 1.25 0.79
N ASP A 108 28.02 0.74 -0.25
CA ASP A 108 28.72 0.15 -1.40
C ASP A 108 27.71 -0.28 -2.48
N ASP A 109 28.02 0.19 -3.69
CA ASP A 109 27.40 -0.16 -4.96
C ASP A 109 27.28 -1.68 -5.12
N PHE A 110 26.19 -2.17 -5.72
CA PHE A 110 26.28 -3.16 -6.80
C PHE A 110 24.91 -3.31 -7.46
N ASN A 111 24.89 -2.96 -8.75
CA ASN A 111 23.84 -3.23 -9.71
C ASN A 111 23.39 -4.69 -9.64
N ASN A 112 22.09 -4.94 -9.74
CA ASN A 112 21.60 -6.08 -10.50
C ASN A 112 20.16 -5.84 -10.97
N ASP A 113 20.03 -5.90 -12.29
CA ASP A 113 18.80 -5.86 -13.06
C ASP A 113 17.78 -6.88 -12.56
N VAL A 114 16.54 -6.44 -12.31
CA VAL A 114 15.38 -7.33 -12.26
C VAL A 114 14.22 -6.66 -12.99
N LYS A 115 13.67 -7.38 -13.96
CA LYS A 115 12.62 -6.93 -14.88
C LYS A 115 11.27 -6.79 -14.14
N ALA A 116 10.67 -5.61 -14.21
CA ALA A 116 9.38 -5.25 -13.59
C ALA A 116 8.19 -5.55 -14.52
N LYS A 117 6.99 -5.79 -13.95
CA LYS A 117 5.78 -6.17 -14.71
C LYS A 117 4.51 -5.56 -14.18
#